data_AF-A0A948CDW2-F1
#
_entry.id   AF-A0A948CDW2-F1
#
_cell.length_a   1.000
_cell.length_b   1.000
_cell.length_c   1.000
_cell.angle_alpha   90.00
_cell.angle_beta   90.00
_cell.angle_gamma   90.00
#
_symmetry.space_group_name_H-M   'P 1'
#
loop_
_entity.id
_entity.type
_entity.pdbx_description
1 polymer ?
#
loop_
_entity_poly.entity_id
_entity_poly.type
_entity_poly.pdbx_seq_one_letter_code
_entity_poly.pdbx_strand_id
1 'polypeptide(L)' 'EVRLSAETLGALYLGGIDVATLTAAGRVAGEDGGLEQWSAMADGGPAPYCATGF' A
#
# COMPACT_ATOMS: atom_id res chain seq x y z
N GLU A 1 12.98 8.03 2.16
CA GLU A 1 13.05 6.63 1.63
C GLU A 1 11.93 5.76 2.22
N VAL A 2 11.45 4.71 1.53
CA VAL A 2 10.36 3.82 2.01
C VAL A 2 10.86 2.37 2.07
N ARG A 3 10.56 1.67 3.16
CA ARG A 3 10.94 0.27 3.44
C ARG A 3 9.72 -0.56 3.80
N LEU A 4 9.60 -1.72 3.17
CA LEU A 4 8.57 -2.71 3.43
C LEU A 4 9.03 -4.09 2.92
N SER A 5 8.36 -5.16 3.36
CA SER A 5 8.56 -6.49 2.80
C SER A 5 7.87 -6.65 1.44
N ALA A 6 8.29 -7.65 0.66
CA ALA A 6 7.63 -8.00 -0.59
C ALA A 6 6.17 -8.46 -0.38
N GLU A 7 5.88 -9.11 0.75
CA GLU A 7 4.52 -9.48 1.15
C GLU A 7 3.63 -8.23 1.32
N THR A 8 4.11 -7.24 2.07
CA THR A 8 3.41 -5.96 2.27
C THR A 8 3.21 -5.24 0.94
N LEU A 9 4.18 -5.32 0.02
CA LEU A 9 4.05 -4.71 -1.30
C LEU A 9 2.95 -5.39 -2.11
N GLY A 10 2.89 -6.72 -2.08
CA GLY A 10 1.83 -7.49 -2.76
C GLY A 10 0.43 -7.13 -2.25
N ALA A 11 0.29 -6.86 -0.95
CA ALA A 11 -0.98 -6.43 -0.35
C ALA A 11 -1.42 -5.04 -0.83
N LEU A 12 -0.48 -4.10 -1.00
CA LEU A 12 -0.75 -2.73 -1.48
C LEU A 12 -0.91 -2.64 -2.99
N TYR A 13 -0.35 -3.59 -3.75
CA TYR A 13 -0.18 -3.48 -5.19
C TYR A 13 -1.47 -3.25 -5.97
N LEU A 14 -2.59 -3.82 -5.49
CA LEU A 14 -3.89 -3.67 -6.13
C LEU A 14 -4.70 -2.48 -5.62
N GLY A 15 -4.20 -1.71 -4.64
CA GLY A 15 -4.93 -0.60 -4.03
C GLY A 15 -6.14 -1.05 -3.21
N GLY A 16 -6.15 -2.31 -2.73
CA GLY A 16 -7.22 -2.84 -1.88
C GLY A 16 -7.04 -2.53 -0.39
N ILE A 17 -5.85 -2.06 0.00
CA ILE A 17 -5.48 -1.66 1.35
C ILE A 17 -4.66 -0.37 1.23
N ASP A 18 -4.99 0.63 2.06
CA ASP A 18 -4.28 1.91 2.03
C ASP A 18 -2.89 1.82 2.69
N VAL A 19 -1.93 2.59 2.15
CA VAL A 19 -0.59 2.75 2.73
C VAL A 19 -0.64 3.21 4.18
N ALA A 20 -1.56 4.13 4.51
CA ALA A 20 -1.76 4.62 5.87
C ALA A 20 -2.11 3.48 6.85
N THR A 21 -2.92 2.52 6.41
CA THR A 21 -3.33 1.36 7.22
C THR A 21 -2.13 0.49 7.57
N LEU A 22 -1.27 0.18 6.59
CA LEU A 22 -0.08 -0.66 6.83
C LEU A 22 1.06 0.10 7.54
N THR A 23 1.11 1.42 7.42
CA THR A 23 2.00 2.28 8.21
C THR A 23 1.59 2.27 9.68
N ALA A 24 0.30 2.45 9.98
CA ALA A 24 -0.22 2.36 11.34
C ALA A 24 -0.03 0.97 11.98
N ALA A 25 -0.05 -0.09 11.16
CA ALA A 25 0.27 -1.45 11.57
C ALA A 25 1.78 -1.73 11.73
N GLY A 26 2.65 -0.74 11.49
CA GLY A 26 4.10 -0.86 11.58
C GLY A 26 4.74 -1.73 10.48
N ARG A 27 4.02 -1.98 9.38
CA ARG A 27 4.48 -2.82 8.26
C ARG A 27 5.14 -2.03 7.14
N VAL A 28 4.96 -0.72 7.11
CA VAL A 28 5.63 0.23 6.21
C VAL A 28 6.37 1.24 7.07
N ALA A 29 7.62 1.49 6.73
CA ALA A 29 8.45 2.49 7.40
C ALA A 29 9.03 3.45 6.37
N GLY A 30 9.13 4.73 6.71
CA GLY A 30 9.71 5.74 5.85
C GLY A 30 9.65 7.12 6.49
N GLU A 31 10.26 8.09 5.83
CA GLU A 31 10.10 9.51 6.19
C GLU A 31 8.72 10.00 5.76
N ASP A 32 8.13 10.94 6.51
CA ASP A 32 6.75 11.40 6.29
C ASP A 32 6.48 11.82 4.83
N GLY A 33 7.39 12.61 4.24
CA GLY A 33 7.25 13.03 2.83
C GLY A 33 7.35 11.88 1.81
N GLY A 34 8.09 10.82 2.14
CA GLY A 34 8.16 9.62 1.31
C GLY A 34 6.89 8.76 1.41
N LEU A 35 6.29 8.70 2.61
CA LEU A 35 5.03 8.00 2.85
C LEU A 35 3.84 8.73 2.21
N GLU A 36 3.80 10.07 2.28
CA GLU A 36 2.79 10.88 1.59
C GLU A 36 2.86 10.69 0.07
N GLN A 37 4.07 10.77 -0.51
CA GLN A 37 4.25 10.56 -1.95
C GLN A 37 3.83 9.14 -2.37
N TRP A 38 4.19 8.13 -1.58
CA TRP A 38 3.81 6.75 -1.85
C TRP A 38 2.29 6.55 -1.77
N SER A 39 1.64 7.08 -0.74
CA SER A 39 0.18 7.01 -0.58
C SER A 39 -0.54 7.66 -1.77
N ALA A 40 -0.06 8.82 -2.24
CA ALA A 40 -0.63 9.51 -3.39
C ALA A 40 -0.53 8.71 -4.71
N MET A 41 0.44 7.81 -4.82
CA MET A 41 0.61 6.93 -6.00
C MET A 41 -0.13 5.60 -5.86
N ALA A 42 -0.18 5.03 -4.66
CA ALA A 42 -0.63 3.65 -4.42
C ALA A 42 -2.13 3.55 -4.05
N ASP A 43 -2.67 4.52 -3.32
CA ASP A 43 -4.04 4.48 -2.77
C ASP A 43 -5.10 5.01 -3.77
N GLY A 44 -4.80 4.92 -5.07
CA GLY A 44 -5.61 5.48 -6.14
C GLY A 44 -6.34 4.43 -6.98
N GLY A 45 -7.43 4.84 -7.62
CA GLY A 45 -8.19 4.02 -8.57
C GLY A 45 -9.42 3.32 -7.96
N PRO A 46 -10.15 2.54 -8.77
CA PRO A 46 -11.31 1.79 -8.31
C PRO A 46 -10.88 0.63 -7.40
N ALA A 47 -11.72 0.31 -6.41
CA ALA A 47 -11.47 -0.83 -5.54
C ALA A 47 -11.26 -2.12 -6.36
N PRO A 48 -10.19 -2.89 -6.09
CA PRO A 48 -9.92 -4.11 -6.83
C PRO A 48 -10.96 -5.18 -6.51
N TYR A 49 -11.24 -6.04 -7.49
CA TYR A 49 -12.11 -7.20 -7.32
C TYR A 49 -11.51 -8.42 -8.01
N CYS A 50 -11.84 -9.61 -7.50
CA CYS A 50 -11.40 -10.85 -8.11
C CYS A 50 -12.33 -11.20 -9.28
N ALA A 51 -11.81 -11.21 -10.50
CA ALA A 51 -12.63 -11.45 -11.70
C ALA A 51 -13.02 -12.93 -11.89
N THR A 52 -12.31 -13.86 -11.25
CA THR A 52 -12.41 -15.30 -11.51
C THR A 52 -12.66 -16.16 -10.28
N GLY A 53 -12.28 -15.69 -9.09
CA GLY A 53 -12.62 -16.32 -7.80
C GLY A 53 -11.85 -17.61 -7.45
N PHE A 54 -10.67 -17.83 -8.04
CA PHE A 54 -9.80 -18.97 -7.74
C PHE A 54 -8.51 -18.55 -7.03
#